data_AF-A0A7C8Z5D5-F1
#
_entry.id   AF-A0A7C8Z5D5-F1
#
_cell.length_a   1.000
_cell.length_b   1.000
_cell.length_c   1.000
_cell.angle_alpha   90.00
_cell.angle_beta   90.00
_cell.angle_gamma   90.00
#
_symmetry.space_group_name_H-M   'P 1'
#
loop_
_entity.id
_entity.type
_entity.pdbx_description
1 polymer ?
#
loop_
_entity_poly.entity_id
_entity_poly.type
_entity_poly.pdbx_seq_one_letter_code
_entity_poly.pdbx_strand_id
1 'polypeptide(L)'
;ELGIEFVGGSSRDNEMMLEGFQPNVNLRYLWIEGYRGQSIPSWIDNKNYLSNLQQISISGWEACVFLGSFGRLPYLKILKISLSPNLEYIEGTSTGSSSDDMLNADADANFDHHPNNAPSAASLFPSLEALTLHLLPKLKGWRTMCASKSKDRCFSSAAGAIIFPRLTGLYLQ
;
A
#
# COMPACT_ATOMS: atom_id res chain seq x y z
N GLU A 1 -8.07 17.28 -5.93
CA GLU A 1 -8.23 16.01 -6.66
C GLU A 1 -7.19 15.98 -7.77
N LEU A 2 -6.69 14.81 -8.14
CA LEU A 2 -5.72 14.62 -9.21
C LEU A 2 -6.15 13.42 -10.04
N GLY A 3 -6.32 13.66 -11.33
CA GLY A 3 -6.69 12.67 -12.33
C GLY A 3 -5.66 12.62 -13.43
N ILE A 4 -5.21 11.43 -13.79
CA ILE A 4 -4.20 11.22 -14.84
C ILE A 4 -4.69 10.11 -15.76
N GLU A 5 -4.81 10.42 -17.05
CA GLU A 5 -5.15 9.47 -18.10
C GLU A 5 -3.99 9.41 -19.10
N PHE A 6 -3.47 8.20 -19.34
CA PHE A 6 -2.43 7.96 -20.32
C PHE A 6 -3.05 7.45 -21.63
N VAL A 7 -3.07 8.31 -22.64
CA VAL A 7 -3.54 7.97 -24.00
C VAL A 7 -2.33 7.76 -24.92
N GLY A 8 -1.87 6.52 -25.02
CA GLY A 8 -0.70 6.18 -25.84
C GLY A 8 0.63 6.35 -25.10
N GLY A 9 1.69 6.67 -25.83
CA GLY A 9 3.05 6.81 -25.27
C GLY A 9 3.78 5.48 -25.03
N SER A 10 5.11 5.56 -24.89
CA SER A 10 5.91 4.43 -24.45
C SER A 10 5.81 4.25 -22.93
N SER A 11 6.14 3.06 -22.43
CA SER A 11 6.17 2.80 -20.97
C SER A 11 7.07 3.79 -20.23
N ARG A 12 8.21 4.16 -20.84
CA ARG A 12 9.19 5.07 -20.26
C ARG A 12 8.67 6.51 -20.18
N ASP A 13 7.93 6.96 -21.18
CA ASP A 13 7.34 8.30 -21.17
C ASP A 13 6.29 8.40 -20.06
N ASN A 14 5.47 7.36 -19.91
CA ASN A 14 4.47 7.28 -18.86
C ASN A 14 5.12 7.30 -17.47
N GLU A 15 6.20 6.54 -17.27
CA GLU A 15 6.98 6.52 -16.02
C GLU A 15 7.52 7.92 -15.68
N MET A 16 8.18 8.58 -16.63
CA MET A 16 8.73 9.93 -16.43
C MET A 16 7.65 10.96 -16.12
N MET A 17 6.54 10.90 -16.85
CA MET A 17 5.41 11.80 -16.66
C MET A 17 4.74 11.56 -15.30
N LEU A 18 4.53 10.30 -14.93
CA LEU A 18 3.92 9.95 -13.64
C LEU A 18 4.79 10.39 -12.46
N GLU A 19 6.11 10.24 -12.55
CA GLU A 19 7.06 10.71 -11.53
C GLU A 19 6.98 12.23 -11.32
N GLY A 20 6.84 13.00 -12.41
CA GLY A 20 6.81 14.47 -12.38
C GLY A 20 5.55 15.10 -11.77
N PHE A 21 4.46 14.33 -11.60
CA PHE A 21 3.19 14.88 -11.08
C PHE A 21 3.17 15.15 -9.58
N GLN A 22 4.08 14.53 -8.81
CA GLN A 22 4.28 14.68 -7.37
C GLN A 22 3.14 15.40 -6.63
N PRO A 23 2.13 14.68 -6.12
CA PRO A 23 0.91 15.30 -5.62
C PRO A 23 1.14 16.15 -4.36
N ASN A 24 0.32 17.19 -4.21
CA ASN A 24 0.30 18.02 -3.00
C ASN A 24 -0.26 17.21 -1.81
N VAL A 25 0.25 17.48 -0.60
CA VAL A 25 -0.16 16.83 0.65
C VAL A 25 -1.66 16.90 0.95
N ASN A 26 -2.38 17.88 0.41
CA ASN A 26 -3.82 18.04 0.59
C ASN A 26 -4.66 17.19 -0.39
N LEU A 27 -4.02 16.35 -1.22
CA LEU A 27 -4.71 15.50 -2.17
C LEU A 27 -5.59 14.47 -1.44
N ARG A 28 -6.89 14.48 -1.74
CA ARG A 28 -7.88 13.54 -1.18
C ARG A 28 -8.31 12.43 -2.13
N TYR A 29 -8.25 12.69 -3.43
CA TYR A 29 -8.74 11.79 -4.48
C TYR A 29 -7.68 11.70 -5.57
N LEU A 30 -7.22 10.48 -5.86
CA LEU A 30 -6.27 10.16 -6.91
C LEU A 30 -6.89 9.12 -7.84
N TRP A 31 -6.89 9.39 -9.13
CA TRP A 31 -7.20 8.38 -10.15
C TRP A 31 -6.16 8.37 -11.26
N ILE A 32 -5.76 7.16 -11.69
CA ILE A 32 -4.75 6.95 -12.73
C ILE A 32 -5.23 5.85 -13.68
N GLU A 33 -5.33 6.18 -14.97
CA GLU A 33 -5.83 5.29 -16.02
C GLU A 33 -4.83 5.09 -17.15
N GLY A 34 -4.72 3.86 -17.65
CA GLY A 34 -3.93 3.52 -18.85
C GLY A 34 -2.41 3.53 -18.65
N TYR A 35 -1.93 3.49 -17.41
CA TYR A 35 -0.50 3.54 -17.12
C TYR A 35 0.24 2.29 -17.62
N ARG A 36 1.16 2.47 -18.56
CA ARG A 36 1.95 1.37 -19.18
C ARG A 36 3.33 1.16 -18.55
N GLY A 37 3.68 1.94 -17.53
CA GLY A 37 4.96 1.80 -16.83
C GLY A 37 4.99 0.58 -15.93
N GLN A 38 6.18 0.05 -15.71
CA GLN A 38 6.43 -1.00 -14.70
C GLN A 38 6.79 -0.39 -13.35
N SER A 39 7.50 0.75 -13.37
CA SER A 39 7.94 1.43 -12.15
C SER A 39 6.78 2.12 -11.46
N ILE A 40 6.71 1.97 -10.13
CA ILE A 40 5.83 2.81 -9.30
C ILE A 40 6.58 4.11 -9.04
N PRO A 41 5.93 5.29 -9.16
CA PRO A 41 6.57 6.56 -8.87
C PRO A 41 6.99 6.68 -7.40
N SER A 42 8.10 7.37 -7.13
CA SER A 42 8.72 7.45 -5.80
C SER A 42 7.81 8.14 -4.76
N TRP A 43 6.92 9.01 -5.22
CA TRP A 43 5.97 9.70 -4.36
C TRP A 43 4.83 8.81 -3.85
N ILE A 44 4.57 7.63 -4.44
CA ILE A 44 3.66 6.63 -3.88
C ILE A 44 4.28 5.95 -2.65
N ASP A 45 5.58 5.71 -2.68
CA ASP A 45 6.31 5.10 -1.57
C ASP A 45 6.55 6.08 -0.41
N ASN A 46 6.53 7.39 -0.69
CA ASN A 46 6.66 8.42 0.31
C ASN A 46 5.29 8.82 0.90
N LYS A 47 5.02 8.35 2.12
CA LYS A 47 3.77 8.59 2.87
C LYS A 47 3.37 10.07 2.98
N ASN A 48 4.32 11.01 2.90
CA ASN A 48 4.02 12.42 3.10
C ASN A 48 3.13 13.01 2.01
N TYR A 49 3.34 12.62 0.74
CA TYR A 49 2.57 13.14 -0.39
C TYR A 49 1.12 12.65 -0.41
N LEU A 50 0.88 11.45 0.12
CA LEU A 50 -0.42 10.78 0.12
C LEU A 50 -1.08 10.76 1.50
N SER A 51 -0.56 11.55 2.45
CA SER A 51 -0.94 11.50 3.87
C SER A 51 -2.43 11.77 4.11
N ASN A 52 -3.08 12.63 3.32
CA ASN A 52 -4.52 12.97 3.42
C ASN A 52 -5.40 12.24 2.39
N LEU A 53 -4.85 11.26 1.68
CA LEU A 53 -5.54 10.60 0.59
C LEU A 53 -6.66 9.70 1.12
N GLN A 54 -7.87 9.86 0.57
CA GLN A 54 -9.07 9.14 0.97
C GLN A 54 -9.53 8.13 -0.06
N GLN A 55 -9.23 8.37 -1.34
CA GLN A 55 -9.60 7.48 -2.42
C GLN A 55 -8.49 7.35 -3.45
N ILE A 56 -8.25 6.10 -3.85
CA ILE A 56 -7.40 5.73 -4.99
C ILE A 56 -8.23 4.92 -5.97
N SER A 57 -8.16 5.30 -7.25
CA SER A 57 -8.65 4.49 -8.36
C SER A 57 -7.54 4.26 -9.37
N ILE A 58 -7.23 3.00 -9.67
CA ILE A 58 -6.18 2.60 -10.59
C ILE A 58 -6.81 1.69 -11.63
N SER A 59 -6.66 2.03 -12.91
CA SER A 59 -7.20 1.24 -14.01
C SER A 59 -6.19 1.10 -15.15
N GLY A 60 -6.13 -0.08 -15.77
CA GLY A 60 -5.32 -0.25 -16.98
C GLY A 60 -3.81 -0.21 -16.73
N TRP A 61 -3.35 -0.65 -15.56
CA TRP A 61 -1.91 -0.74 -15.25
C TRP A 61 -1.31 -2.02 -15.84
N GLU A 62 -1.08 -1.99 -17.15
CA GLU A 62 -0.77 -3.20 -17.93
C GLU A 62 0.55 -3.86 -17.53
N ALA A 63 1.60 -3.10 -17.25
CA ALA A 63 2.93 -3.62 -16.98
C ALA A 63 3.24 -3.79 -15.48
N CYS A 64 2.34 -3.34 -14.62
CA CYS A 64 2.52 -3.40 -13.17
C CYS A 64 2.33 -4.84 -12.65
N VAL A 65 3.40 -5.43 -12.12
CA VAL A 65 3.36 -6.75 -11.48
C VAL A 65 3.06 -6.63 -9.98
N PHE A 66 3.38 -5.47 -9.41
CA PHE A 66 3.36 -5.27 -7.98
C PHE A 66 2.91 -3.85 -7.64
N LEU A 67 2.00 -3.72 -6.68
CA LEU A 67 1.48 -2.43 -6.24
C LEU A 67 1.91 -2.12 -4.80
N GLY A 68 2.79 -1.13 -4.64
CA GLY A 68 3.44 -0.73 -3.39
C GLY A 68 2.61 0.18 -2.48
N SER A 69 2.98 0.20 -1.20
CA SER A 69 2.78 1.29 -0.22
C SER A 69 1.36 1.79 0.15
N PHE A 70 0.29 1.42 -0.55
CA PHE A 70 -1.06 1.91 -0.23
C PHE A 70 -1.61 1.41 1.12
N GLY A 71 -1.16 0.24 1.59
CA GLY A 71 -1.59 -0.33 2.87
C GLY A 71 -1.25 0.50 4.12
N ARG A 72 -0.42 1.53 3.96
CA ARG A 72 0.05 2.43 5.03
C ARG A 72 -0.79 3.70 5.18
N LEU A 73 -1.67 3.99 4.22
CA LEU A 73 -2.36 5.27 4.17
C LEU A 73 -3.44 5.35 5.26
N PRO A 74 -3.30 6.26 6.24
CA PRO A 74 -4.13 6.25 7.44
C PRO A 74 -5.57 6.68 7.18
N TYR A 75 -5.83 7.44 6.12
CA TYR A 75 -7.17 7.96 5.78
C TYR A 75 -7.76 7.36 4.51
N LEU A 76 -7.11 6.37 3.90
CA LEU A 76 -7.63 5.74 2.69
C LEU A 76 -8.89 4.94 3.01
N LYS A 77 -10.03 5.40 2.49
CA LYS A 77 -11.35 4.79 2.65
C LYS A 77 -11.74 3.93 1.46
N ILE A 78 -11.32 4.30 0.26
CA ILE A 78 -11.74 3.63 -0.98
C ILE A 78 -10.51 3.28 -1.81
N LEU A 79 -10.37 1.99 -2.14
CA LEU A 79 -9.37 1.49 -3.07
C LEU A 79 -10.07 0.74 -4.21
N LYS A 80 -9.88 1.22 -5.44
CA LYS A 80 -10.38 0.57 -6.64
C LYS A 80 -9.21 0.23 -7.55
N ILE A 81 -9.11 -1.04 -7.93
CA ILE A 81 -8.12 -1.53 -8.89
C ILE A 81 -8.86 -2.32 -9.96
N SER A 82 -8.76 -1.86 -11.20
CA SER A 82 -9.39 -2.51 -12.35
C SER A 82 -8.41 -2.72 -13.49
N LEU A 83 -8.70 -3.67 -14.38
CA LEU A 83 -8.03 -3.81 -15.68
C LEU A 83 -6.49 -3.87 -15.59
N SER A 84 -5.94 -4.50 -14.55
CA SER A 84 -4.48 -4.63 -14.34
C SER A 84 -4.05 -6.09 -14.53
N PRO A 85 -3.89 -6.55 -15.78
CA PRO A 85 -3.78 -7.98 -16.12
C PRO A 85 -2.53 -8.67 -15.58
N ASN A 86 -1.46 -7.91 -15.31
CA ASN A 86 -0.20 -8.45 -14.81
C ASN A 86 0.01 -8.28 -13.31
N LEU A 87 -0.92 -7.63 -12.61
CA LEU A 87 -0.80 -7.38 -11.18
C LEU A 87 -0.90 -8.70 -10.40
N GLU A 88 0.18 -9.06 -9.71
CA GLU A 88 0.25 -10.29 -8.91
C GLU A 88 0.08 -10.04 -7.42
N TYR A 89 0.62 -8.93 -6.89
CA TYR A 89 0.58 -8.68 -5.44
C TYR A 89 0.35 -7.21 -5.10
N ILE A 90 -0.35 -6.97 -4.00
CA ILE A 90 -0.52 -5.66 -3.37
C ILE A 90 0.27 -5.63 -2.06
N GLU A 91 1.02 -4.56 -1.80
CA GLU A 91 1.76 -4.41 -0.55
C GLU A 91 0.86 -4.04 0.61
N GLY A 92 0.91 -4.90 1.61
CA GLY A 92 0.74 -4.51 2.99
C GLY A 92 2.08 -4.26 3.64
N THR A 93 2.15 -3.30 4.53
CA THR A 93 3.27 -3.29 5.48
C THR A 93 2.70 -3.44 6.87
N SER A 94 3.09 -4.50 7.54
CA SER A 94 2.86 -4.59 8.97
C SER A 94 3.71 -3.50 9.61
N THR A 95 3.09 -2.69 10.46
CA THR A 95 3.83 -2.04 11.53
C THR A 95 4.22 -3.14 12.50
N GLY A 96 5.20 -3.97 12.12
CA GLY A 96 5.90 -4.81 13.06
C GLY A 96 6.63 -3.86 13.97
N SER A 97 6.01 -3.55 15.12
CA SER A 97 6.52 -2.77 16.25
C SER A 97 7.90 -2.16 15.98
N SER A 98 7.96 -1.06 15.20
CA SER A 98 9.15 -0.22 15.23
C SER A 98 9.01 0.54 16.52
N SER A 99 9.51 -0.07 17.60
CA SER A 99 9.81 0.62 18.84
C SER A 99 10.95 1.62 18.57
N ASP A 100 10.68 2.63 17.74
CA ASP A 100 11.52 3.83 17.64
C ASP A 100 11.11 4.85 18.73
N ASP A 101 10.10 4.53 19.55
CA ASP A 101 9.90 5.15 20.86
C ASP A 101 10.89 4.56 21.89
N MET A 102 12.19 4.71 21.64
CA MET A 102 13.18 4.75 22.72
C MET A 102 13.19 6.16 23.30
N LEU A 103 12.11 6.51 24.00
CA LEU A 103 12.20 7.53 25.04
C LEU A 103 12.89 6.88 26.24
N ASN A 104 14.14 7.26 26.45
CA ASN A 104 14.79 7.17 27.75
C ASN A 104 13.81 7.62 28.83
N ALA A 105 13.45 6.70 29.72
CA ALA A 105 13.01 7.03 31.06
C ALA A 105 13.63 5.99 31.98
N ASP A 106 14.70 6.40 32.64
CA ASP A 106 15.30 5.72 33.76
C ASP A 106 14.23 5.48 34.84
N ALA A 107 13.88 4.23 35.12
CA ALA A 107 13.25 3.84 36.38
C ALA A 107 13.36 2.33 36.59
N ASP A 108 14.27 1.99 37.49
CA ASP A 108 14.28 0.81 38.35
C ASP A 108 12.86 0.39 38.80
N ALA A 109 12.54 -0.91 38.63
CA ALA A 109 11.66 -1.75 39.47
C ALA A 109 10.90 -2.80 38.64
N ASN A 110 11.45 -4.02 38.64
CA ASN A 110 10.78 -5.30 38.85
C ASN A 110 9.27 -5.40 38.48
N PHE A 111 8.96 -6.00 37.32
CA PHE A 111 7.65 -6.62 37.09
C PHE A 111 7.79 -7.78 36.10
N ASP A 112 7.31 -8.96 36.50
CA ASP A 112 7.19 -10.15 35.65
C ASP A 112 6.36 -9.82 34.40
N HIS A 113 7.03 -9.67 33.25
CA HIS A 113 6.38 -9.55 31.96
C HIS A 113 6.57 -10.84 31.18
N HIS A 114 5.52 -11.68 31.22
CA HIS A 114 5.34 -12.77 30.28
C HIS A 114 5.14 -12.17 28.88
N PRO A 115 6.05 -12.38 27.90
CA PRO A 115 5.82 -11.91 26.55
C PRO A 115 4.75 -12.80 25.93
N ASN A 116 3.49 -12.35 25.97
CA ASN A 116 2.46 -12.83 25.07
C ASN A 116 2.83 -12.41 23.64
N ASN A 117 3.75 -13.14 23.02
CA ASN A 117 3.99 -13.08 21.58
C ASN A 117 2.85 -13.80 20.84
N ALA A 118 1.64 -13.22 20.91
CA ALA A 118 0.66 -13.46 19.86
C ALA A 118 1.11 -12.64 18.64
N PRO A 119 1.12 -13.21 17.42
CA PRO A 119 1.36 -12.43 16.22
C PRO A 119 0.28 -11.36 16.12
N SER A 120 0.63 -10.11 16.45
CA SER A 120 -0.26 -8.97 16.29
C SER A 120 -0.62 -8.89 14.80
N ALA A 121 -1.88 -9.15 14.48
CA ALA A 121 -2.34 -9.15 13.11
C ALA A 121 -2.02 -7.79 12.48
N ALA A 122 -1.36 -7.81 11.33
CA ALA A 122 -1.01 -6.60 10.62
C ALA A 122 -2.30 -5.89 10.17
N SER A 123 -2.62 -4.76 10.79
CA SER A 123 -3.72 -3.90 10.35
C SER A 123 -3.27 -3.16 9.08
N LEU A 124 -3.57 -3.75 7.93
CA LEU A 124 -3.38 -3.09 6.66
C LEU A 124 -4.61 -2.24 6.38
N PHE A 125 -4.38 -1.02 5.89
CA PHE A 125 -5.45 -0.10 5.56
C PHE A 125 -6.41 0.18 6.74
N PRO A 126 -5.95 0.89 7.78
CA PRO A 126 -6.71 1.09 9.03
C PRO A 126 -8.06 1.80 8.84
N SER A 127 -8.25 2.50 7.72
CA SER A 127 -9.46 3.26 7.40
C SER A 127 -10.25 2.75 6.20
N LEU A 128 -9.86 1.63 5.57
CA LEU A 128 -10.47 1.21 4.32
C LEU A 128 -11.89 0.69 4.55
N GLU A 129 -12.84 1.35 3.90
CA GLU A 129 -14.27 1.10 3.96
C GLU A 129 -14.75 0.33 2.73
N ALA A 130 -14.18 0.59 1.55
CA ALA A 130 -14.54 -0.08 0.31
C ALA A 130 -13.30 -0.53 -0.50
N LEU A 131 -13.29 -1.81 -0.89
CA LEU A 131 -12.30 -2.43 -1.76
C LEU A 131 -12.97 -2.99 -3.01
N THR A 132 -12.53 -2.53 -4.18
CA THR A 132 -12.98 -3.05 -5.48
C THR A 132 -11.78 -3.58 -6.25
N LEU A 133 -11.84 -4.86 -6.61
CA LEU A 133 -10.86 -5.55 -7.44
C LEU A 133 -11.60 -6.14 -8.64
N HIS A 134 -11.27 -5.67 -9.84
CA HIS A 134 -11.98 -6.03 -11.06
C HIS A 134 -11.02 -6.40 -12.18
N LEU A 135 -11.21 -7.56 -12.81
CA LEU A 135 -10.39 -8.01 -13.94
C LEU A 135 -8.89 -8.04 -13.61
N LEU A 136 -8.55 -8.74 -12.51
CA LEU A 136 -7.19 -8.95 -12.03
C LEU A 136 -6.80 -10.46 -12.09
N PRO A 137 -6.66 -11.05 -13.30
CA PRO A 137 -6.54 -12.49 -13.50
C PRO A 137 -5.29 -13.12 -12.85
N LYS A 138 -4.25 -12.34 -12.58
CA LYS A 138 -3.00 -12.81 -11.96
C LYS A 138 -2.86 -12.45 -10.49
N LEU A 139 -3.84 -11.78 -9.88
CA LEU A 139 -3.73 -11.34 -8.49
C LEU A 139 -3.70 -12.56 -7.56
N LYS A 140 -2.57 -12.74 -6.88
CA LYS A 140 -2.32 -13.80 -5.90
C LYS A 140 -2.65 -13.36 -4.48
N GLY A 141 -2.79 -12.05 -4.24
CA GLY A 141 -3.22 -11.47 -2.97
C GLY A 141 -2.30 -10.36 -2.49
N TRP A 142 -2.13 -10.28 -1.17
CA TRP A 142 -1.33 -9.25 -0.53
C TRP A 142 -0.05 -9.83 0.05
N ARG A 143 1.04 -9.08 -0.04
CA ARG A 143 2.32 -9.42 0.59
C ARG A 143 2.61 -8.47 1.73
N THR A 144 3.12 -9.00 2.85
CA THR A 144 3.59 -8.19 3.97
C THR A 144 5.10 -8.12 3.92
N MET A 145 5.68 -6.92 3.82
CA MET A 145 7.12 -6.76 4.01
C MET A 145 7.43 -6.44 5.47
N CYS A 146 8.29 -7.27 6.09
CA CYS A 146 8.90 -6.94 7.38
C CYS A 146 9.99 -5.89 7.17
N ALA A 147 10.00 -4.83 7.99
CA ALA A 147 11.03 -3.81 7.96
C ALA A 147 12.34 -4.32 8.60
N SER A 148 13.03 -5.27 7.98
CA SER A 148 14.43 -5.55 8.33
C SER A 148 15.34 -4.72 7.44
N LYS A 149 16.34 -4.06 8.04
CA LYS A 149 17.37 -3.26 7.33
C LYS A 149 18.37 -4.11 6.53
N SER A 150 18.08 -5.39 6.27
CA SER A 150 18.97 -6.25 5.47
C SER A 150 18.57 -6.22 4.00
N LYS A 151 19.56 -6.19 3.11
CA LYS A 151 19.39 -6.40 1.65
C LYS A 151 18.87 -7.81 1.32
N ASP A 152 18.67 -8.65 2.33
CA ASP A 152 18.02 -9.94 2.20
C ASP A 152 16.51 -9.73 2.17
N ARG A 153 15.94 -9.92 0.98
CA ARG A 153 14.50 -10.00 0.74
C ARG A 153 13.93 -11.14 1.60
N CYS A 154 13.54 -10.83 2.84
CA CYS A 154 12.81 -11.76 3.68
C CYS A 154 11.45 -12.02 3.03
N PHE A 155 11.34 -13.15 2.33
CA PHE A 155 10.06 -13.78 2.06
C PHE A 155 9.53 -14.35 3.38
N SER A 156 9.04 -13.50 4.28
CA SER A 156 8.17 -14.01 5.33
C SER A 156 6.82 -14.26 4.67
N SER A 157 6.58 -15.53 4.31
CA SER A 157 5.24 -16.08 4.21
C SER A 157 4.66 -16.12 5.62
N ALA A 158 4.55 -14.97 6.28
CA ALA A 158 3.77 -14.86 7.49
C ALA A 158 2.33 -14.98 7.05
N ALA A 159 1.76 -16.17 7.22
CA ALA A 159 0.34 -16.47 7.12
C ALA A 159 -0.46 -15.75 8.23
N GLY A 160 -0.14 -14.47 8.48
CA GLY A 160 -0.96 -13.57 9.26
C GLY A 160 -2.11 -13.13 8.38
N ALA A 161 -3.34 -13.41 8.82
CA ALA A 161 -4.52 -12.91 8.16
C ALA A 161 -4.42 -11.38 8.06
N ILE A 162 -4.63 -10.86 6.85
CA ILE A 162 -4.74 -9.42 6.64
C ILE A 162 -6.12 -9.00 7.09
N ILE A 163 -6.16 -8.04 8.00
CA ILE A 163 -7.41 -7.54 8.57
C ILE A 163 -7.65 -6.14 8.03
N PHE A 164 -8.84 -5.96 7.45
CA PHE A 164 -9.37 -4.66 7.06
C PHE A 164 -10.42 -4.22 8.10
N PRO A 165 -10.02 -3.51 9.17
CA PRO A 165 -10.86 -3.34 10.37
C PRO A 165 -12.15 -2.52 10.12
N ARG A 166 -12.22 -1.77 9.02
CA ARG A 166 -13.37 -0.92 8.67
C ARG A 166 -14.06 -1.32 7.37
N LEU A 167 -13.69 -2.45 6.77
CA LEU A 167 -14.19 -2.82 5.45
C LEU A 167 -15.67 -3.17 5.53
N THR A 168 -16.48 -2.42 4.79
CA THR A 168 -17.94 -2.63 4.68
C THR A 168 -18.36 -2.98 3.27
N GLY A 169 -17.58 -2.61 2.25
CA GLY A 169 -17.78 -2.98 0.86
C GLY A 169 -16.59 -3.77 0.31
N LEU A 170 -16.84 -5.00 -0.15
CA LEU A 170 -15.88 -5.81 -0.87
C LEU A 170 -16.50 -6.25 -2.19
N TYR A 171 -15.88 -5.87 -3.29
CA TYR A 171 -16.33 -6.19 -4.65
C TYR A 171 -15.18 -6.86 -5.39
N LEU A 172 -15.38 -8.13 -5.75
CA LEU A 172 -14.44 -8.94 -6.49
C LEU A 172 -15.15 -9.44 -7.75
N GLN A 173 -14.62 -9.12 -8.94
CA GLN A 173 -15.17 -9.58 -10.21
C GLN A 173 -14.08 -9.89 -11.24
#